data_AF-F1KQG8-F1
#
_entry.id   AF-F1KQG8-F1
#
_cell.length_a   1.000
_cell.length_b   1.000
_cell.length_c   1.000
_cell.angle_alpha   90.00
_cell.angle_beta   90.00
_cell.angle_gamma   90.00
#
_symmetry.space_group_name_H-M   'P 1'
#
loop_
_entity.id
_entity.type
_entity.pdbx_description
1 polymer ?
#
loop_
_entity_poly.entity_id
_entity_poly.type
_entity_poly.pdbx_seq_one_letter_code
_entity_poly.pdbx_strand_id
1 'polypeptide(L)'
;MREHKCFPANTSIQDTLDLYFQLCSIETNADTLAVMAATLANGGVSPLSEQRVVCNRAVRDTLSLMYSCGMYDYSGQFAFTVGLPAKSGVSGDMIIVVPNVMGICIYSPALDPLGNTVRGVKFAEQLVEKFNFHNYDSLVYSETHKIDPRKTVREARHESISNMMYAARAGDISAIQRYILLGVSIHDRDYDERTVLHIAAAEGNDYVLKFLLDRWKESPDPVDRYGRTPLDDAKEFGRVKCVELLEKTLLREGIPISSPTRKKNADTNIASLNATTLNPKTGSLLTETDHISLDTTTSLPTCTNLQSTIGNSSLEHKRSLSSDHKNAPSSESNLPLND
;
A
#
# COMPACT_ATOMS: atom_id res chain seq x y z
N MET A 1 -26.60 -36.98 12.89
CA MET A 1 -25.80 -36.45 14.02
C MET A 1 -26.13 -37.09 15.37
N ARG A 2 -27.40 -37.15 15.81
CA ARG A 2 -27.78 -37.83 17.08
C ARG A 2 -27.33 -39.29 17.14
N GLU A 3 -27.75 -40.07 16.16
CA GLU A 3 -27.50 -41.53 16.13
C GLU A 3 -26.01 -41.87 16.10
N HIS A 4 -25.20 -40.97 15.54
CA HIS A 4 -23.75 -41.09 15.46
C HIS A 4 -23.01 -40.43 16.63
N LYS A 5 -23.71 -40.02 17.69
CA LYS A 5 -23.12 -39.43 18.92
C LYS A 5 -22.20 -38.23 18.67
N CYS A 6 -22.57 -37.36 17.72
CA CYS A 6 -21.78 -36.19 17.37
C CYS A 6 -21.87 -35.03 18.39
N PHE A 7 -22.87 -35.07 19.28
CA PHE A 7 -23.09 -34.03 20.29
C PHE A 7 -22.48 -34.42 21.65
N PRO A 8 -22.10 -33.44 22.49
CA PRO A 8 -21.72 -33.69 23.87
C PRO A 8 -22.79 -34.47 24.66
N ALA A 9 -22.36 -35.16 25.71
CA ALA A 9 -23.28 -35.87 26.59
C ALA A 9 -24.35 -34.92 27.17
N ASN A 10 -25.58 -35.42 27.34
CA ASN A 10 -26.74 -34.67 27.87
C ASN A 10 -27.22 -33.48 27.02
N THR A 11 -26.91 -33.45 25.72
CA THR A 11 -27.41 -32.40 24.82
C THR A 11 -28.87 -32.66 24.42
N SER A 12 -29.75 -31.66 24.66
CA SER A 12 -31.10 -31.63 24.10
C SER A 12 -31.06 -31.15 22.64
N ILE A 13 -31.53 -32.00 21.72
CA ILE A 13 -31.47 -31.69 20.28
C ILE A 13 -32.46 -30.60 19.91
N GLN A 14 -33.64 -30.61 20.50
CA GLN A 14 -34.66 -29.61 20.19
C GLN A 14 -34.14 -28.21 20.55
N ASP A 15 -33.64 -28.05 21.78
CA ASP A 15 -33.08 -26.77 22.23
C ASP A 15 -31.86 -26.34 21.41
N THR A 16 -31.04 -27.30 20.96
CA THR A 16 -29.88 -27.01 20.09
C THR A 16 -30.32 -26.51 18.71
N LEU A 17 -31.36 -27.11 18.13
CA LEU A 17 -31.91 -26.68 16.84
C LEU A 17 -32.62 -25.33 16.97
N ASP A 18 -33.37 -25.11 18.05
CA ASP A 18 -34.03 -23.84 18.30
C ASP A 18 -33.00 -22.71 18.46
N LEU A 19 -31.89 -22.96 19.19
CA LEU A 19 -30.77 -22.03 19.27
C LEU A 19 -30.12 -21.79 17.90
N TYR A 20 -29.92 -22.84 17.10
CA TYR A 20 -29.37 -22.70 15.74
C TYR A 20 -30.26 -21.78 14.87
N PHE A 21 -31.58 -21.99 14.88
CA PHE A 21 -32.50 -21.15 14.11
C PHE A 21 -32.51 -19.70 14.61
N GLN A 22 -32.43 -19.49 15.92
CA GLN A 22 -32.30 -18.14 16.49
C GLN A 22 -31.03 -17.45 16.02
N LEU A 23 -29.88 -18.13 16.04
CA LEU A 23 -28.59 -17.58 15.58
C LEU A 23 -28.61 -17.26 14.07
N CYS A 24 -29.23 -18.10 13.26
CA CYS A 24 -29.37 -17.86 11.81
C CYS A 24 -30.40 -16.78 11.46
N SER A 25 -31.22 -16.36 12.41
CA SER A 25 -32.25 -15.32 12.23
C SER A 25 -31.85 -13.97 12.85
N ILE A 26 -30.58 -13.81 13.25
CA ILE A 26 -30.08 -12.53 13.76
C ILE A 26 -30.06 -11.51 12.63
N GLU A 27 -30.67 -10.35 12.90
CA GLU A 27 -30.66 -9.21 11.99
C GLU A 27 -29.46 -8.29 12.28
N THR A 28 -28.92 -7.70 11.22
CA THR A 28 -27.79 -6.77 11.28
C THR A 28 -27.78 -5.90 10.03
N ASN A 29 -26.85 -4.96 9.95
CA ASN A 29 -26.62 -4.12 8.78
C ASN A 29 -25.17 -4.24 8.27
N ALA A 30 -24.92 -3.73 7.07
CA ALA A 30 -23.63 -3.85 6.41
C ALA A 30 -22.50 -3.20 7.24
N ASP A 31 -22.75 -2.06 7.87
CA ASP A 31 -21.77 -1.35 8.69
C ASP A 31 -21.33 -2.21 9.90
N THR A 32 -22.30 -2.81 10.59
CA THR A 32 -22.05 -3.64 11.77
C THR A 32 -21.31 -4.92 11.39
N LEU A 33 -21.71 -5.57 10.29
CA LEU A 33 -21.00 -6.75 9.77
C LEU A 33 -19.58 -6.41 9.30
N ALA A 34 -19.36 -5.23 8.71
CA ALA A 34 -18.02 -4.79 8.33
C ALA A 34 -17.12 -4.62 9.55
N VAL A 35 -17.65 -4.06 10.66
CA VAL A 35 -16.93 -3.96 11.94
C VAL A 35 -16.62 -5.34 12.53
N MET A 36 -17.56 -6.29 12.45
CA MET A 36 -17.31 -7.68 12.87
C MET A 36 -16.20 -8.33 12.05
N ALA A 37 -16.24 -8.19 10.72
CA ALA A 37 -15.19 -8.67 9.83
C ALA A 37 -13.84 -7.98 10.12
N ALA A 38 -13.84 -6.68 10.41
CA ALA A 38 -12.62 -5.93 10.74
C ALA A 38 -12.06 -6.33 12.12
N THR A 39 -12.92 -6.75 13.06
CA THR A 39 -12.51 -7.32 14.34
C THR A 39 -11.74 -8.63 14.12
N LEU A 40 -12.16 -9.46 13.17
CA LEU A 40 -11.41 -10.65 12.75
C LEU A 40 -10.10 -10.26 12.04
N ALA A 41 -10.14 -9.26 11.15
CA ALA A 41 -8.93 -8.75 10.48
C ALA A 41 -7.87 -8.26 11.49
N ASN A 42 -8.30 -7.74 12.63
CA ASN A 42 -7.48 -7.16 13.69
C ASN A 42 -7.21 -8.14 14.86
N GLY A 43 -7.15 -9.45 14.59
CA GLY A 43 -6.75 -10.45 15.58
C GLY A 43 -7.67 -10.56 16.80
N GLY A 44 -8.95 -10.22 16.63
CA GLY A 44 -10.01 -10.34 17.64
C GLY A 44 -10.19 -9.10 18.52
N VAL A 45 -9.52 -8.00 18.18
CA VAL A 45 -9.70 -6.70 18.83
C VAL A 45 -10.59 -5.82 17.96
N SER A 46 -11.68 -5.31 18.53
CA SER A 46 -12.61 -4.46 17.80
C SER A 46 -11.93 -3.14 17.43
N PRO A 47 -11.95 -2.72 16.14
CA PRO A 47 -11.28 -1.50 15.72
C PRO A 47 -11.96 -0.21 16.20
N LEU A 48 -13.22 -0.27 16.64
CA LEU A 48 -13.97 0.89 17.13
C LEU A 48 -13.94 1.04 18.65
N SER A 49 -13.86 -0.07 19.38
CA SER A 49 -13.88 -0.06 20.85
C SER A 49 -12.53 -0.39 21.49
N GLU A 50 -11.56 -0.86 20.70
CA GLU A 50 -10.23 -1.32 21.14
C GLU A 50 -10.26 -2.48 22.13
N GLN A 51 -11.44 -3.08 22.36
CA GLN A 51 -11.60 -4.20 23.27
C GLN A 51 -11.33 -5.52 22.55
N ARG A 52 -10.68 -6.45 23.27
CA ARG A 52 -10.54 -7.84 22.82
C ARG A 52 -11.88 -8.56 22.98
N VAL A 53 -12.52 -8.86 21.86
CA VAL A 53 -13.79 -9.60 21.80
C VAL A 53 -13.55 -11.09 21.62
N VAL A 54 -12.52 -11.45 20.84
CA VAL A 54 -12.18 -12.84 20.53
C VAL A 54 -10.68 -13.07 20.74
N CYS A 55 -10.31 -14.28 21.18
CA CYS A 55 -8.90 -14.65 21.30
C CYS A 55 -8.29 -14.86 19.90
N ASN A 56 -7.02 -14.48 19.72
CA ASN A 56 -6.36 -14.55 18.41
C ASN A 56 -6.32 -15.99 17.84
N ARG A 57 -6.23 -17.01 18.71
CA ARG A 57 -6.29 -18.41 18.28
C ARG A 57 -7.60 -18.74 17.56
N ALA A 58 -8.74 -18.38 18.15
CA ALA A 58 -10.04 -18.61 17.54
C ALA A 58 -10.18 -17.83 16.23
N VAL A 59 -9.68 -16.58 16.18
CA VAL A 59 -9.68 -15.79 14.94
C VAL A 59 -8.91 -16.47 13.83
N ARG A 60 -7.66 -16.90 14.09
CA ARG A 60 -6.84 -17.62 13.10
C ARG A 60 -7.56 -18.89 12.60
N ASP A 61 -8.10 -19.68 13.52
CA ASP A 61 -8.77 -20.94 13.18
C ASP A 61 -10.04 -20.66 12.34
N THR A 62 -10.82 -19.63 12.70
CA THR A 62 -11.99 -19.18 11.92
C THR A 62 -11.61 -18.67 10.54
N LEU A 63 -10.60 -17.80 10.41
CA LEU A 63 -10.16 -17.28 9.11
C LEU A 63 -9.64 -18.38 8.19
N SER A 64 -8.98 -19.40 8.74
CA SER A 64 -8.51 -20.56 7.99
C SER A 64 -9.70 -21.35 7.42
N LEU A 65 -10.76 -21.57 8.21
CA LEU A 65 -11.97 -22.24 7.76
C LEU A 65 -12.81 -21.39 6.80
N MET A 66 -12.87 -20.07 7.00
CA MET A 66 -13.50 -19.15 6.04
C MET A 66 -12.81 -19.20 4.68
N TYR A 67 -11.48 -19.31 4.67
CA TYR A 67 -10.70 -19.43 3.44
C TYR A 67 -11.05 -20.71 2.66
N SER A 68 -11.17 -21.87 3.33
CA SER A 68 -11.41 -23.15 2.64
C SER A 68 -12.88 -23.54 2.46
N CYS A 69 -13.78 -23.03 3.32
CA CYS A 69 -15.17 -23.53 3.44
C CYS A 69 -16.22 -22.40 3.54
N GLY A 70 -15.85 -21.14 3.25
CA GLY A 70 -16.69 -19.98 3.50
C GLY A 70 -17.83 -19.72 2.50
N MET A 71 -17.67 -20.19 1.26
CA MET A 71 -18.45 -19.77 0.09
C MET A 71 -19.21 -20.94 -0.56
N TYR A 72 -19.76 -21.85 0.26
CA TYR A 72 -20.45 -23.07 -0.20
C TYR A 72 -19.53 -23.90 -1.12
N ASP A 73 -20.08 -24.50 -2.17
CA ASP A 73 -19.32 -25.30 -3.15
C ASP A 73 -18.34 -24.44 -3.97
N TYR A 74 -18.50 -23.11 -3.95
CA TYR A 74 -17.57 -22.18 -4.60
C TYR A 74 -16.29 -21.91 -3.78
N SER A 75 -16.20 -22.42 -2.54
CA SER A 75 -15.07 -22.09 -1.62
C SER A 75 -13.69 -22.37 -2.22
N GLY A 76 -13.50 -23.51 -2.88
CA GLY A 76 -12.22 -23.86 -3.49
C GLY A 76 -11.83 -22.92 -4.64
N GLN A 77 -12.80 -22.54 -5.48
CA GLN A 77 -12.56 -21.60 -6.58
C GLN A 77 -12.33 -20.18 -6.07
N PHE A 78 -13.13 -19.72 -5.09
CA PHE A 78 -12.95 -18.43 -4.44
C PHE A 78 -11.57 -18.30 -3.77
N ALA A 79 -11.13 -19.35 -3.06
CA ALA A 79 -9.81 -19.40 -2.44
C ALA A 79 -8.66 -19.30 -3.46
N PHE A 80 -8.87 -19.83 -4.67
CA PHE A 80 -7.88 -19.80 -5.74
C PHE A 80 -7.88 -18.48 -6.53
N THR A 81 -9.06 -17.92 -6.83
CA THR A 81 -9.18 -16.72 -7.67
C THR A 81 -9.10 -15.42 -6.87
N VAL A 82 -9.79 -15.37 -5.73
CA VAL A 82 -9.85 -14.20 -4.84
C VAL A 82 -8.81 -14.33 -3.72
N GLY A 83 -8.68 -15.53 -3.14
CA GLY A 83 -7.66 -15.79 -2.13
C GLY A 83 -7.81 -14.96 -0.85
N LEU A 84 -9.04 -14.64 -0.47
CA LEU A 84 -9.36 -13.96 0.79
C LEU A 84 -10.31 -14.83 1.64
N PRO A 85 -10.18 -14.85 2.97
CA PRO A 85 -11.20 -15.42 3.84
C PRO A 85 -12.53 -14.68 3.67
N ALA A 86 -13.61 -15.42 3.36
CA ALA A 86 -14.94 -14.86 3.20
C ALA A 86 -16.01 -15.78 3.79
N LYS A 87 -17.21 -15.25 4.01
CA LYS A 87 -18.40 -16.05 4.31
C LYS A 87 -19.61 -15.47 3.60
N SER A 88 -20.30 -16.30 2.84
CA SER A 88 -21.58 -15.95 2.21
C SER A 88 -22.78 -16.32 3.09
N GLY A 89 -23.83 -15.51 3.06
CA GLY A 89 -25.12 -15.78 3.66
C GLY A 89 -26.24 -15.82 2.63
N VAL A 90 -27.23 -16.68 2.84
CA VAL A 90 -28.40 -16.81 1.95
C VAL A 90 -29.30 -15.57 1.95
N SER A 91 -29.08 -14.63 2.88
CA SER A 91 -29.76 -13.34 2.87
C SER A 91 -29.22 -12.40 1.77
N GLY A 92 -28.12 -12.79 1.11
CA GLY A 92 -27.40 -11.99 0.12
C GLY A 92 -26.29 -11.13 0.69
N ASP A 93 -25.97 -11.30 1.97
CA ASP A 93 -24.81 -10.74 2.63
C ASP A 93 -23.56 -11.58 2.37
N MET A 94 -22.40 -10.91 2.33
CA MET A 94 -21.10 -11.56 2.27
C MET A 94 -20.09 -10.71 3.02
N ILE A 95 -19.35 -11.34 3.92
CA ILE A 95 -18.21 -10.71 4.58
C ILE A 95 -16.91 -11.19 3.93
N ILE A 96 -15.97 -10.26 3.75
CA ILE A 96 -14.60 -10.53 3.31
C ILE A 96 -13.67 -9.97 4.37
N VAL A 97 -12.67 -10.75 4.76
CA VAL A 97 -11.63 -10.32 5.70
C VAL A 97 -10.32 -10.22 4.93
N VAL A 98 -9.67 -9.05 5.00
CA VAL A 98 -8.28 -8.87 4.57
C VAL A 98 -7.44 -8.79 5.84
N PRO A 99 -6.78 -9.90 6.25
CA PRO A 99 -6.10 -9.95 7.54
C PRO A 99 -5.07 -8.83 7.69
N ASN A 100 -5.04 -8.20 8.86
CA ASN A 100 -4.19 -7.04 9.20
C ASN A 100 -4.42 -5.78 8.35
N VAL A 101 -5.50 -5.70 7.57
CA VAL A 101 -5.81 -4.53 6.73
C VAL A 101 -7.22 -4.02 7.00
N MET A 102 -8.26 -4.80 6.69
CA MET A 102 -9.65 -4.35 6.80
C MET A 102 -10.65 -5.50 6.79
N GLY A 103 -11.88 -5.23 7.23
CA GLY A 103 -13.05 -6.08 7.01
C GLY A 103 -14.06 -5.37 6.11
N ILE A 104 -14.68 -6.13 5.20
CA ILE A 104 -15.66 -5.63 4.23
C ILE A 104 -16.94 -6.44 4.41
N CYS A 105 -18.09 -5.77 4.38
CA CYS A 105 -19.39 -6.40 4.19
C CYS A 105 -20.01 -5.90 2.88
N ILE A 106 -20.59 -6.82 2.11
CA ILE A 106 -21.34 -6.55 0.90
C ILE A 106 -22.72 -7.13 1.09
N TYR A 107 -23.75 -6.37 0.71
CA TYR A 107 -25.12 -6.84 0.72
C TYR A 107 -25.75 -6.66 -0.66
N SER A 108 -26.18 -7.77 -1.25
CA SER A 108 -26.92 -7.82 -2.50
C SER A 108 -27.76 -9.10 -2.53
N PRO A 109 -29.10 -9.02 -2.33
CA PRO A 109 -30.00 -10.16 -2.17
C PRO A 109 -29.98 -11.21 -3.28
N ALA A 110 -29.68 -10.82 -4.52
CA ALA A 110 -29.67 -11.76 -5.65
C ALA A 110 -28.52 -12.77 -5.52
N LEU A 111 -28.86 -14.05 -5.48
CA LEU A 111 -27.93 -15.17 -5.36
C LEU A 111 -27.67 -15.86 -6.71
N ASP A 112 -26.49 -16.42 -6.84
CA ASP A 112 -26.11 -17.34 -7.91
C ASP A 112 -26.65 -18.77 -7.62
N PRO A 113 -26.50 -19.72 -8.56
CA PRO A 113 -26.95 -21.10 -8.36
C PRO A 113 -26.26 -21.84 -7.20
N LEU A 114 -25.14 -21.33 -6.69
CA LEU A 114 -24.37 -21.92 -5.58
C LEU A 114 -24.72 -21.27 -4.22
N GLY A 115 -25.64 -20.30 -4.20
CA GLY A 115 -26.10 -19.60 -2.99
C GLY A 115 -25.22 -18.42 -2.59
N ASN A 116 -24.33 -17.95 -3.45
CA ASN A 116 -23.50 -16.76 -3.20
C ASN A 116 -24.12 -15.50 -3.81
N THR A 117 -23.90 -14.35 -3.20
CA THR A 117 -24.35 -13.07 -3.76
C THR A 117 -23.64 -12.75 -5.09
N VAL A 118 -24.41 -12.54 -6.17
CA VAL A 118 -23.87 -12.33 -7.52
C VAL A 118 -22.94 -11.12 -7.57
N ARG A 119 -23.39 -9.99 -7.00
CA ARG A 119 -22.60 -8.75 -7.00
C ARG A 119 -21.43 -8.80 -6.03
N GLY A 120 -21.59 -9.49 -4.89
CA GLY A 120 -20.52 -9.60 -3.91
C GLY A 120 -19.35 -10.42 -4.44
N VAL A 121 -19.61 -11.57 -5.07
CA VAL A 121 -18.54 -12.36 -5.72
C VAL A 121 -17.87 -11.53 -6.80
N LYS A 122 -18.64 -10.83 -7.65
CA LYS A 122 -18.04 -10.02 -8.72
C LYS A 122 -17.18 -8.87 -8.20
N PHE A 123 -17.61 -8.23 -7.12
CA PHE A 123 -16.82 -7.20 -6.45
C PHE A 123 -15.51 -7.77 -5.89
N ALA A 124 -15.55 -8.96 -5.27
CA ALA A 124 -14.37 -9.59 -4.69
C ALA A 124 -13.31 -9.91 -5.75
N GLU A 125 -13.72 -10.40 -6.93
CA GLU A 125 -12.83 -10.60 -8.08
C GLU A 125 -12.17 -9.29 -8.51
N GLN A 126 -12.96 -8.23 -8.73
CA GLN A 126 -12.43 -6.93 -9.16
C GLN A 126 -11.54 -6.27 -8.12
N LEU A 127 -11.79 -6.53 -6.83
CA LEU A 127 -10.96 -6.03 -5.74
C LEU A 127 -9.54 -6.57 -5.85
N VAL A 128 -9.35 -7.87 -6.07
CA VAL A 128 -8.01 -8.49 -6.14
C VAL A 128 -7.34 -8.35 -7.50
N GLU A 129 -8.12 -8.07 -8.56
CA GLU A 129 -7.57 -7.64 -9.86
C GLU A 129 -6.93 -6.25 -9.74
N LYS A 130 -7.52 -5.37 -8.93
CA LYS A 130 -7.06 -3.98 -8.76
C LYS A 130 -6.00 -3.82 -7.67
N PHE A 131 -6.10 -4.58 -6.57
CA PHE A 131 -5.25 -4.44 -5.39
C PHE A 131 -4.49 -5.72 -5.07
N ASN A 132 -3.29 -5.60 -4.48
CA ASN A 132 -2.45 -6.74 -4.10
C ASN A 132 -2.88 -7.40 -2.77
N PHE A 133 -4.18 -7.70 -2.66
CA PHE A 133 -4.78 -8.27 -1.45
C PHE A 133 -4.92 -9.79 -1.46
N HIS A 134 -4.72 -10.44 -2.60
CA HIS A 134 -4.74 -11.90 -2.65
C HIS A 134 -3.73 -12.46 -1.62
N ASN A 135 -4.11 -13.46 -0.82
CA ASN A 135 -3.26 -13.95 0.29
C ASN A 135 -1.88 -14.45 -0.18
N TYR A 136 -1.75 -14.82 -1.46
CA TYR A 136 -0.51 -15.24 -2.11
C TYR A 136 0.08 -14.21 -3.10
N ASP A 137 -0.43 -12.98 -3.14
CA ASP A 137 0.22 -11.90 -3.91
C ASP A 137 1.54 -11.46 -3.24
N SER A 138 2.51 -11.06 -4.05
CA SER A 138 3.78 -10.54 -3.57
C SER A 138 3.67 -9.07 -3.15
N LEU A 139 4.12 -8.77 -1.93
CA LEU A 139 4.24 -7.39 -1.41
C LEU A 139 5.52 -6.68 -1.88
N VAL A 140 6.47 -7.46 -2.41
CA VAL A 140 7.82 -7.03 -2.75
C VAL A 140 7.94 -6.83 -4.27
N TYR A 141 7.45 -7.80 -5.04
CA TYR A 141 7.52 -7.81 -6.49
C TYR A 141 6.10 -7.64 -7.05
N SER A 142 5.70 -6.40 -7.27
CA SER A 142 4.44 -6.12 -7.98
C SER A 142 4.70 -6.12 -9.48
N GLU A 143 4.90 -7.32 -10.05
CA GLU A 143 4.90 -7.51 -11.52
C GLU A 143 3.53 -7.16 -12.13
N THR A 144 2.50 -7.18 -11.29
CA THR A 144 1.15 -6.78 -11.63
C THR A 144 1.00 -5.28 -11.40
N HIS A 145 0.33 -4.56 -12.31
CA HIS A 145 -0.04 -3.14 -12.16
C HIS A 145 -1.07 -2.90 -11.02
N LYS A 146 -1.08 -3.76 -10.00
CA LYS A 146 -1.94 -3.69 -8.83
C LYS A 146 -1.49 -2.59 -7.88
N ILE A 147 -2.45 -2.03 -7.18
CA ILE A 147 -2.24 -0.97 -6.20
C ILE A 147 -2.07 -1.59 -4.82
N ASP A 148 -1.06 -1.12 -4.07
CA ASP A 148 -0.92 -1.40 -2.65
C ASP A 148 -1.27 -0.16 -1.83
N PRO A 149 -2.47 -0.07 -1.23
CA PRO A 149 -2.87 1.11 -0.47
C PRO A 149 -2.15 1.22 0.89
N ARG A 150 -1.40 0.20 1.32
CA ARG A 150 -0.56 0.28 2.52
C ARG A 150 0.68 1.14 2.28
N LYS A 151 1.10 1.30 1.02
CA LYS A 151 2.23 2.13 0.64
C LYS A 151 1.72 3.49 0.18
N THR A 152 2.17 4.55 0.83
CA THR A 152 2.08 5.93 0.32
C THR A 152 2.85 6.00 -1.00
N VAL A 153 2.13 6.22 -2.12
CA VAL A 153 2.65 6.08 -3.51
C VAL A 153 3.96 6.85 -3.76
N ARG A 154 4.16 7.99 -3.09
CA ARG A 154 5.37 8.82 -3.24
C ARG A 154 6.55 8.34 -2.41
N GLU A 155 6.30 7.79 -1.23
CA GLU A 155 7.37 7.46 -0.27
C GLU A 155 8.08 6.18 -0.69
N ALA A 156 7.35 5.14 -1.10
CA ALA A 156 7.96 3.85 -1.46
C ALA A 156 8.91 3.92 -2.68
N ARG A 157 8.56 4.72 -3.70
CA ARG A 157 9.43 4.90 -4.87
C ARG A 157 10.68 5.69 -4.51
N HIS A 158 10.52 6.82 -3.80
CA HIS A 158 11.66 7.63 -3.36
C HIS A 158 12.59 6.88 -2.41
N GLU A 159 12.03 6.07 -1.50
CA GLU A 159 12.80 5.24 -0.58
C GLU A 159 13.63 4.19 -1.33
N SER A 160 13.02 3.48 -2.29
CA SER A 160 13.71 2.45 -3.07
C SER A 160 14.84 3.04 -3.92
N ILE A 161 14.63 4.22 -4.52
CA ILE A 161 15.66 4.97 -5.26
C ILE A 161 16.78 5.42 -4.32
N SER A 162 16.43 6.01 -3.18
CA SER A 162 17.39 6.48 -2.17
C SER A 162 18.26 5.32 -1.65
N ASN A 163 17.65 4.16 -1.39
CA ASN A 163 18.35 2.96 -0.95
C ASN A 163 19.30 2.42 -2.03
N MET A 164 18.89 2.44 -3.31
CA MET A 164 19.75 2.10 -4.43
C MET A 164 20.94 3.07 -4.57
N MET A 165 20.73 4.36 -4.39
CA MET A 165 21.80 5.36 -4.40
C MET A 165 22.77 5.20 -3.23
N TYR A 166 22.27 4.86 -2.05
CA TYR A 166 23.12 4.55 -0.90
C TYR A 166 23.98 3.31 -1.17
N ALA A 167 23.45 2.29 -1.84
CA ALA A 167 24.24 1.14 -2.29
C ALA A 167 25.33 1.54 -3.31
N ALA A 168 25.02 2.45 -4.23
CA ALA A 168 25.99 3.01 -5.18
C ALA A 168 27.10 3.81 -4.51
N ARG A 169 26.77 4.54 -3.44
CA ARG A 169 27.75 5.20 -2.58
C ARG A 169 28.67 4.18 -1.88
N ALA A 170 28.11 3.10 -1.35
CA ALA A 170 28.89 2.04 -0.69
C ALA A 170 29.71 1.17 -1.66
N GLY A 171 29.44 1.24 -2.97
CA GLY A 171 30.09 0.39 -3.98
C GLY A 171 29.49 -1.01 -4.08
N ASP A 172 28.31 -1.26 -3.50
CA ASP A 172 27.67 -2.58 -3.47
C ASP A 172 26.88 -2.85 -4.77
N ILE A 173 27.57 -3.46 -5.74
CA ILE A 173 26.98 -3.87 -7.02
C ILE A 173 25.87 -4.91 -6.82
N SER A 174 26.00 -5.80 -5.83
CA SER A 174 25.02 -6.84 -5.56
C SER A 174 23.72 -6.26 -5.04
N ALA A 175 23.77 -5.25 -4.16
CA ALA A 175 22.59 -4.51 -3.72
C ALA A 175 21.94 -3.74 -4.88
N ILE A 176 22.72 -3.06 -5.72
CA ILE A 176 22.19 -2.38 -6.93
C ILE A 176 21.46 -3.39 -7.83
N GLN A 177 22.07 -4.54 -8.12
CA GLN A 177 21.43 -5.61 -8.89
C GLN A 177 20.11 -6.07 -8.26
N ARG A 178 20.06 -6.19 -6.94
CA ARG A 178 18.82 -6.55 -6.22
C ARG A 178 17.73 -5.50 -6.40
N TYR A 179 18.04 -4.21 -6.29
CA TYR A 179 17.06 -3.14 -6.51
C TYR A 179 16.54 -3.10 -7.94
N ILE A 180 17.39 -3.39 -8.91
CA ILE A 180 16.97 -3.48 -10.31
C ILE A 180 16.04 -4.70 -10.51
N LEU A 181 16.36 -5.85 -9.91
CA LEU A 181 15.47 -7.02 -9.92
C LEU A 181 14.13 -6.76 -9.22
N LEU A 182 14.08 -5.82 -8.27
CA LEU A 182 12.85 -5.35 -7.62
C LEU A 182 12.01 -4.42 -8.50
N GLY A 183 12.47 -4.09 -9.71
CA GLY A 183 11.77 -3.21 -10.66
C GLY A 183 12.08 -1.72 -10.48
N VAL A 184 13.10 -1.37 -9.69
CA VAL A 184 13.57 0.03 -9.61
C VAL A 184 14.30 0.38 -10.91
N SER A 185 13.87 1.46 -11.56
CA SER A 185 14.53 1.96 -12.77
C SER A 185 15.84 2.65 -12.41
N ILE A 186 16.92 2.35 -13.13
CA ILE A 186 18.23 3.00 -12.97
C ILE A 186 18.17 4.48 -13.38
N HIS A 187 17.25 4.81 -14.30
CA HIS A 187 17.03 6.15 -14.80
C HIS A 187 16.26 7.04 -13.81
N ASP A 188 15.74 6.47 -12.72
CA ASP A 188 15.00 7.24 -11.73
C ASP A 188 15.94 8.23 -11.00
N ARG A 189 15.39 9.41 -10.71
CA ARG A 189 16.13 10.53 -10.14
C ARG A 189 15.71 10.80 -8.69
N ASP A 190 16.64 11.31 -7.89
CA ASP A 190 16.35 11.75 -6.52
C ASP A 190 15.70 13.15 -6.49
N TYR A 191 15.55 13.69 -5.27
CA TYR A 191 15.02 15.03 -5.03
C TYR A 191 15.90 16.16 -5.59
N ASP A 192 17.17 15.90 -5.94
CA ASP A 192 18.11 16.82 -6.58
C ASP A 192 18.23 16.57 -8.09
N GLU A 193 17.37 15.72 -8.64
CA GLU A 193 17.40 15.26 -10.03
C GLU A 193 18.68 14.46 -10.40
N ARG A 194 19.40 13.94 -9.42
CA ARG A 194 20.58 13.10 -9.64
C ARG A 194 20.18 11.67 -9.95
N THR A 195 20.95 11.04 -10.82
CA THR A 195 20.89 9.60 -11.12
C THR A 195 21.89 8.83 -10.28
N VAL A 196 21.77 7.50 -10.26
CA VAL A 196 22.75 6.60 -9.61
C VAL A 196 24.18 6.86 -10.09
N LEU A 197 24.34 7.29 -11.36
CA LEU A 197 25.63 7.60 -11.97
C LEU A 197 26.33 8.80 -11.31
N HIS A 198 25.57 9.85 -10.94
CA HIS A 198 26.12 11.00 -10.22
C HIS A 198 26.73 10.58 -8.88
N ILE A 199 25.99 9.76 -8.10
CA ILE A 199 26.43 9.31 -6.78
C ILE A 199 27.68 8.42 -6.89
N ALA A 200 27.70 7.50 -7.86
CA ALA A 200 28.86 6.64 -8.10
C ALA A 200 30.10 7.43 -8.54
N ALA A 201 29.92 8.48 -9.36
CA ALA A 201 30.99 9.35 -9.85
C ALA A 201 31.58 10.24 -8.75
N ALA A 202 30.72 10.84 -7.91
CA ALA A 202 31.14 11.70 -6.80
C ALA A 202 31.96 10.93 -5.74
N GLU A 203 31.52 9.71 -5.40
CA GLU A 203 32.22 8.87 -4.41
C GLU A 203 33.50 8.23 -4.98
N GLY A 204 33.56 8.04 -6.30
CA GLY A 204 34.73 7.49 -6.98
C GLY A 204 34.70 5.96 -7.15
N ASN A 205 33.50 5.37 -7.17
CA ASN A 205 33.31 3.93 -7.31
C ASN A 205 33.39 3.50 -8.79
N ASP A 206 34.61 3.29 -9.29
CA ASP A 206 34.87 2.98 -10.71
C ASP A 206 34.26 1.64 -11.16
N TYR A 207 34.13 0.66 -10.26
CA TYR A 207 33.47 -0.61 -10.53
C TYR A 207 31.97 -0.46 -10.77
N VAL A 208 31.28 0.35 -9.95
CA VAL A 208 29.85 0.65 -10.12
C VAL A 208 29.65 1.43 -11.42
N LEU A 209 30.52 2.39 -11.72
CA LEU A 209 30.48 3.17 -12.96
C LEU A 209 30.59 2.28 -14.21
N LYS A 210 31.59 1.38 -14.24
CA LYS A 210 31.75 0.38 -15.31
C LYS A 210 30.51 -0.49 -15.44
N PHE A 211 29.98 -0.97 -14.31
CA PHE A 211 28.78 -1.80 -14.30
C PHE A 211 27.57 -1.08 -14.91
N LEU A 212 27.34 0.19 -14.55
CA LEU A 212 26.21 0.98 -15.06
C LEU A 212 26.39 1.32 -16.55
N LEU A 213 27.59 1.74 -16.97
CA LEU A 213 27.86 2.20 -18.35
C LEU A 213 27.99 1.05 -19.36
N ASP A 214 28.65 -0.06 -18.99
CA ASP A 214 28.85 -1.16 -19.92
C ASP A 214 27.64 -2.11 -20.00
N ARG A 215 27.05 -2.43 -18.85
CA ARG A 215 26.00 -3.47 -18.77
C ARG A 215 24.60 -2.90 -18.89
N TRP A 216 24.35 -1.73 -18.32
CA TRP A 216 23.03 -1.10 -18.31
C TRP A 216 22.85 0.06 -19.30
N LYS A 217 23.95 0.51 -19.93
CA LYS A 217 23.95 1.56 -20.97
C LYS A 217 23.19 2.81 -20.53
N GLU A 218 23.38 3.22 -19.28
CA GLU A 218 22.88 4.50 -18.80
C GLU A 218 23.47 5.64 -19.64
N SER A 219 22.70 6.72 -19.86
CA SER A 219 23.27 7.91 -20.49
C SER A 219 24.48 8.38 -19.66
N PRO A 220 25.63 8.66 -20.29
CA PRO A 220 26.81 9.13 -19.58
C PRO A 220 26.72 10.61 -19.17
N ASP A 221 25.73 11.35 -19.70
CA ASP A 221 25.56 12.80 -19.51
C ASP A 221 24.19 13.22 -18.92
N PRO A 222 23.71 12.60 -17.82
CA PRO A 222 22.54 13.08 -17.13
C PRO A 222 22.90 14.39 -16.41
N VAL A 223 21.98 15.36 -16.37
CA VAL A 223 22.15 16.60 -15.62
C VAL A 223 21.34 16.58 -14.33
N ASP A 224 21.96 17.05 -13.24
CA ASP A 224 21.29 17.32 -11.97
C ASP A 224 20.53 18.66 -12.00
N ARG A 225 19.84 19.01 -10.90
CA ARG A 225 19.12 20.29 -10.74
C ARG A 225 20.01 21.52 -10.92
N TYR A 226 21.31 21.39 -10.66
CA TYR A 226 22.30 22.47 -10.76
C TYR A 226 22.96 22.52 -12.14
N GLY A 227 22.56 21.65 -13.08
CA GLY A 227 23.14 21.53 -14.41
C GLY A 227 24.52 20.90 -14.42
N ARG A 228 24.91 20.17 -13.36
CA ARG A 228 26.15 19.40 -13.30
C ARG A 228 25.94 18.01 -13.87
N THR A 229 27.00 17.52 -14.50
CA THR A 229 27.10 16.17 -15.04
C THR A 229 27.86 15.26 -14.06
N PRO A 230 27.74 13.93 -14.16
CA PRO A 230 28.58 13.01 -13.36
C PRO A 230 30.08 13.23 -13.59
N LEU A 231 30.46 13.73 -14.77
CA LEU A 231 31.85 14.08 -15.09
C LEU A 231 32.30 15.31 -14.28
N ASP A 232 31.44 16.32 -14.14
CA ASP A 232 31.71 17.50 -13.32
C ASP A 232 31.84 17.13 -11.84
N ASP A 233 30.94 16.28 -11.33
CA ASP A 233 31.02 15.76 -9.96
C ASP A 233 32.34 15.00 -9.73
N ALA A 234 32.72 14.10 -10.64
CA ALA A 234 33.99 13.38 -10.55
C ALA A 234 35.21 14.31 -10.58
N LYS A 235 35.17 15.39 -11.37
CA LYS A 235 36.24 16.41 -11.43
C LYS A 235 36.29 17.25 -10.15
N GLU A 236 35.14 17.65 -9.61
CA GLU A 236 35.02 18.43 -8.37
C GLU A 236 35.60 17.66 -7.17
N PHE A 237 35.30 16.37 -7.06
CA PHE A 237 35.83 15.50 -5.99
C PHE A 237 37.19 14.86 -6.31
N GLY A 238 37.81 15.16 -7.46
CA GLY A 238 39.16 14.70 -7.83
C GLY A 238 39.28 13.20 -8.10
N ARG A 239 38.23 12.54 -8.62
CA ARG A 239 38.16 11.09 -8.84
C ARG A 239 38.73 10.68 -10.20
N VAL A 240 40.07 10.68 -10.32
CA VAL A 240 40.81 10.47 -11.59
C VAL A 240 40.33 9.25 -12.39
N LYS A 241 40.18 8.08 -11.76
CA LYS A 241 39.75 6.85 -12.46
C LYS A 241 38.34 6.94 -13.04
N CYS A 242 37.42 7.62 -12.35
CA CYS A 242 36.05 7.81 -12.81
C CYS A 242 35.99 8.83 -13.95
N VAL A 243 36.81 9.88 -13.91
CA VAL A 243 36.95 10.86 -14.99
C VAL A 243 37.42 10.19 -16.28
N GLU A 244 38.49 9.39 -16.21
CA GLU A 244 39.01 8.66 -17.39
C GLU A 244 37.96 7.73 -18.01
N LEU A 245 37.17 7.04 -17.17
CA LEU A 245 36.10 6.16 -17.63
C LEU A 245 34.97 6.93 -18.31
N LEU A 246 34.51 8.01 -17.69
CA LEU A 246 33.42 8.85 -18.22
C LEU A 246 33.82 9.54 -19.52
N GLU A 247 35.03 10.11 -19.59
CA GLU A 247 35.54 10.74 -20.82
C GLU A 247 35.66 9.73 -21.96
N LYS A 248 36.15 8.52 -21.66
CA LYS A 248 36.20 7.42 -22.64
C LYS A 248 34.81 7.03 -23.15
N THR A 249 33.82 6.96 -22.27
CA THR A 249 32.44 6.62 -22.68
C THR A 249 31.77 7.75 -23.44
N LEU A 250 31.97 9.00 -23.06
CA LEU A 250 31.45 10.18 -23.77
C LEU A 250 32.03 10.28 -25.19
N LEU A 251 33.34 10.02 -25.35
CA LEU A 251 33.99 9.95 -26.65
C LEU A 251 33.44 8.82 -27.53
N ARG A 252 33.11 7.67 -26.93
CA ARG A 252 32.49 6.54 -27.64
C ARG A 252 31.10 6.90 -28.18
N GLU A 253 30.35 7.72 -27.46
CA GLU A 253 28.99 8.13 -27.84
C GLU A 253 28.93 9.44 -28.65
N GLY A 254 30.08 10.10 -28.85
CA GLY A 254 30.17 11.32 -29.65
C GLY A 254 29.61 12.56 -28.96
N ILE A 255 29.47 12.53 -27.62
CA ILE A 255 28.94 13.64 -26.83
C ILE A 255 30.08 14.64 -26.54
N PRO A 256 29.92 15.93 -26.85
CA PRO A 256 30.96 16.93 -26.58
C PRO A 256 31.16 17.11 -25.08
N ILE A 257 32.41 17.02 -24.63
CA ILE A 257 32.80 17.26 -23.23
C ILE A 257 32.64 18.76 -22.96
N SER A 258 31.49 19.16 -22.42
CA SER A 258 31.28 20.55 -22.01
C SER A 258 32.00 20.81 -20.68
N SER A 259 32.66 21.97 -20.57
CA SER A 259 33.26 22.43 -19.31
C SER A 259 32.20 23.11 -18.44
N PRO A 260 32.27 23.00 -17.10
CA PRO A 260 31.18 23.43 -16.22
C PRO A 260 30.91 24.93 -16.37
N THR A 261 29.73 25.27 -16.90
CA THR A 261 29.24 26.65 -16.87
C THR A 261 28.72 26.94 -15.47
N ARG A 262 29.63 27.35 -14.58
CA ARG A 262 29.25 27.96 -13.30
C ARG A 262 28.50 29.25 -13.62
N LYS A 263 27.16 29.21 -13.64
CA LYS A 263 26.34 30.43 -13.54
C LYS A 263 26.68 31.08 -12.19
N LYS A 264 27.65 32.00 -12.19
CA LYS A 264 27.83 32.95 -11.10
C LYS A 264 26.58 33.81 -11.10
N ASN A 265 25.71 33.63 -10.11
CA ASN A 265 24.69 34.63 -9.78
C ASN A 265 25.44 35.93 -9.47
N ALA A 266 25.44 36.85 -10.43
CA ALA A 266 25.98 38.19 -10.31
C ALA A 266 24.88 39.09 -9.75
N ASP A 267 24.61 38.97 -8.46
CA ASP A 267 23.79 39.93 -7.74
C ASP A 267 24.69 40.80 -6.87
N THR A 268 25.27 41.86 -7.46
CA THR A 268 25.63 43.10 -6.74
C THR A 268 25.72 44.29 -7.70
N ASN A 269 24.81 45.25 -7.47
CA ASN A 269 24.90 46.71 -7.65
C ASN A 269 24.86 47.37 -9.05
N ILE A 270 23.66 47.90 -9.36
CA ILE A 270 23.31 49.33 -9.54
C ILE A 270 24.38 50.24 -10.17
N ALA A 271 24.12 50.74 -11.39
CA ALA A 271 23.82 52.15 -11.70
C ALA A 271 23.99 52.51 -13.18
N SER A 272 22.95 53.13 -13.74
CA SER A 272 22.95 54.20 -14.75
C SER A 272 23.57 53.95 -16.15
N LEU A 273 22.74 54.02 -17.19
CA LEU A 273 22.67 55.16 -18.15
C LEU A 273 21.77 54.79 -19.37
N ASN A 274 20.67 55.55 -19.53
CA ASN A 274 20.08 56.16 -20.75
C ASN A 274 20.08 55.38 -22.09
N ALA A 275 19.14 55.51 -23.03
CA ALA A 275 17.80 56.05 -23.22
C ALA A 275 17.48 55.82 -24.72
N THR A 276 16.19 55.77 -25.11
CA THR A 276 15.67 55.97 -26.50
C THR A 276 16.01 54.86 -27.53
N THR A 277 15.14 54.36 -28.42
CA THR A 277 14.03 54.96 -29.18
C THR A 277 13.28 53.86 -29.96
N LEU A 278 11.97 54.07 -30.18
CA LEU A 278 11.19 53.77 -31.40
C LEU A 278 10.86 52.30 -31.79
N ASN A 279 9.61 51.94 -31.54
CA ASN A 279 8.71 51.19 -32.45
C ASN A 279 8.19 52.19 -33.55
N PRO A 280 7.43 51.85 -34.63
CA PRO A 280 6.68 50.60 -34.90
C PRO A 280 6.52 50.23 -36.41
N LYS A 281 5.61 49.27 -36.68
CA LYS A 281 4.82 49.01 -37.93
C LYS A 281 5.52 48.13 -38.99
N THR A 282 4.90 47.15 -39.65
CA THR A 282 3.47 46.82 -39.90
C THR A 282 3.37 45.48 -40.66
N GLY A 283 2.22 44.81 -40.58
CA GLY A 283 1.74 43.79 -41.55
C GLY A 283 1.70 42.37 -40.98
N SER A 284 0.64 41.83 -40.36
CA SER A 284 -0.74 41.61 -40.86
C SER A 284 -0.72 40.65 -42.07
N LEU A 285 -1.37 39.49 -42.14
CA LEU A 285 -2.75 39.13 -41.77
C LEU A 285 -2.88 37.57 -41.91
N LEU A 286 -3.59 36.94 -40.95
CA LEU A 286 -4.61 35.87 -41.07
C LEU A 286 -4.20 34.47 -41.58
N THR A 287 -4.82 33.36 -41.15
CA THR A 287 -6.25 33.07 -40.87
C THR A 287 -6.29 31.83 -39.95
N GLU A 288 -7.09 31.86 -38.86
CA GLU A 288 -8.34 31.08 -38.65
C GLU A 288 -8.05 29.66 -38.11
N THR A 289 -8.77 29.03 -37.17
CA THR A 289 -10.06 29.17 -36.45
C THR A 289 -10.02 27.97 -35.46
N ASP A 290 -10.73 27.80 -34.34
CA ASP A 290 -11.98 28.33 -33.82
C ASP A 290 -12.00 28.16 -32.30
N HIS A 291 -12.79 29.02 -31.66
CA HIS A 291 -13.28 28.97 -30.29
C HIS A 291 -14.06 27.65 -30.01
N ILE A 292 -14.38 27.24 -28.78
CA ILE A 292 -15.43 27.81 -27.93
C ILE A 292 -15.39 27.13 -26.55
N SER A 293 -15.47 27.97 -25.53
CA SER A 293 -15.71 27.68 -24.13
C SER A 293 -17.16 27.24 -23.88
N LEU A 294 -17.40 26.37 -22.89
CA LEU A 294 -18.65 26.42 -22.15
C LEU A 294 -18.43 26.01 -20.69
N ASP A 295 -18.73 26.97 -19.80
CA ASP A 295 -19.00 26.75 -18.39
C ASP A 295 -20.18 25.79 -18.21
N THR A 296 -20.15 24.99 -17.14
CA THR A 296 -21.34 24.72 -16.34
C THR A 296 -20.95 24.32 -14.92
N THR A 297 -21.42 25.17 -14.01
CA THR A 297 -21.53 25.02 -12.57
C THR A 297 -22.24 23.71 -12.17
N THR A 298 -21.74 23.01 -11.16
CA THR A 298 -22.58 22.43 -10.10
C THR A 298 -21.80 22.34 -8.79
N SER A 299 -22.49 22.81 -7.75
CA SER A 299 -22.08 23.06 -6.38
C SER A 299 -21.87 21.79 -5.54
N LEU A 300 -20.76 21.73 -4.82
CA LEU A 300 -20.55 20.83 -3.68
C LEU A 300 -21.18 21.45 -2.41
N PRO A 301 -21.99 20.73 -1.63
CA PRO A 301 -22.46 21.25 -0.35
C PRO A 301 -21.39 21.08 0.74
N THR A 302 -21.06 22.20 1.36
CA THR A 302 -20.35 22.33 2.63
C THR A 302 -21.11 21.69 3.79
N CYS A 303 -20.46 20.79 4.53
CA CYS A 303 -20.93 20.32 5.83
C CYS A 303 -20.95 21.49 6.83
N THR A 304 -22.16 21.88 7.24
CA THR A 304 -22.39 22.76 8.39
C THR A 304 -23.06 21.95 9.50
N ASN A 305 -22.47 22.06 10.70
CA ASN A 305 -23.08 22.01 12.03
C ASN A 305 -24.41 21.25 12.20
N LEU A 306 -24.33 20.11 12.87
CA LEU A 306 -25.39 19.62 13.78
C LEU A 306 -24.78 19.45 15.17
N GLN A 307 -24.83 20.54 15.94
CA GLN A 307 -24.96 20.48 17.39
C GLN A 307 -26.45 20.27 17.73
N SER A 308 -26.69 19.70 18.92
CA SER A 308 -27.95 19.23 19.52
C SER A 308 -28.30 17.79 19.11
N THR A 309 -28.46 16.82 20.00
CA THR A 309 -28.96 16.84 21.39
C THR A 309 -28.20 15.86 22.28
N ILE A 310 -27.46 16.38 23.26
CA ILE A 310 -27.04 15.63 24.44
C ILE A 310 -28.26 15.53 25.35
N GLY A 311 -28.90 14.37 25.35
CA GLY A 311 -29.84 13.98 26.40
C GLY A 311 -29.05 13.55 27.63
N ASN A 312 -28.91 14.46 28.59
CA ASN A 312 -28.53 14.13 29.95
C ASN A 312 -29.58 13.18 30.56
N SER A 313 -29.18 11.97 30.91
CA SER A 313 -29.74 11.27 32.06
C SER A 313 -28.61 10.78 32.95
N SER A 314 -28.29 11.64 33.92
CA SER A 314 -27.64 11.35 35.20
C SER A 314 -27.91 9.92 35.68
N LEU A 315 -26.85 9.18 35.99
CA LEU A 315 -26.44 8.88 37.37
C LEU A 315 -27.60 8.40 38.24
N GLU A 316 -27.67 7.09 38.48
CA GLU A 316 -27.83 6.50 39.81
C GLU A 316 -27.84 4.97 39.70
N HIS A 317 -26.75 4.31 40.11
CA HIS A 317 -26.81 3.35 41.23
C HIS A 317 -25.45 2.76 41.59
N LYS A 318 -24.97 3.24 42.74
CA LYS A 318 -24.41 2.50 43.88
C LYS A 318 -23.21 1.57 43.66
N ARG A 319 -22.08 2.10 44.14
CA ARG A 319 -21.03 1.35 44.87
C ARG A 319 -21.64 0.53 46.02
N SER A 320 -21.28 -0.75 46.09
CA SER A 320 -21.00 -1.56 47.29
C SER A 320 -20.83 -3.00 46.78
N LEU A 321 -19.68 -3.68 46.89
CA LEU A 321 -19.07 -4.15 48.12
C LEU A 321 -17.62 -4.55 47.86
N SER A 322 -16.80 -4.26 48.86
CA SER A 322 -15.44 -4.73 49.06
C SER A 322 -15.39 -6.17 49.57
N SER A 323 -14.29 -6.83 49.20
CA SER A 323 -13.45 -7.74 49.99
C SER A 323 -13.98 -9.06 50.55
N ASP A 324 -13.03 -10.01 50.61
CA ASP A 324 -13.02 -11.31 51.29
C ASP A 324 -13.51 -12.48 50.41
N HIS A 325 -12.75 -13.54 50.13
CA HIS A 325 -11.65 -14.13 50.87
C HIS A 325 -10.93 -15.21 50.03
N LYS A 326 -9.62 -15.35 50.31
CA LYS A 326 -8.83 -16.60 50.44
C LYS A 326 -8.17 -17.26 49.22
N ASN A 327 -6.85 -17.24 49.34
CA ASN A 327 -5.82 -18.02 48.68
C ASN A 327 -5.94 -19.56 48.83
N ALA A 328 -5.28 -20.23 47.86
CA ALA A 328 -4.51 -21.48 47.92
C ALA A 328 -5.15 -22.74 47.29
N PRO A 329 -4.34 -23.72 46.82
CA PRO A 329 -3.13 -23.60 46.01
C PRO A 329 -3.08 -24.60 44.82
N SER A 330 -1.99 -24.48 44.06
CA SER A 330 -1.45 -25.35 43.01
C SER A 330 -1.47 -26.86 43.29
N SER A 331 -1.79 -27.64 42.26
CA SER A 331 -1.31 -29.03 42.11
C SER A 331 -0.97 -29.32 40.65
N GLU A 332 0.33 -29.29 40.37
CA GLU A 332 0.96 -29.92 39.21
C GLU A 332 0.73 -31.45 39.29
N SER A 333 0.31 -32.06 38.18
CA SER A 333 0.36 -33.52 38.01
C SER A 333 1.21 -33.83 36.80
N ASN A 334 2.47 -34.21 37.09
CA ASN A 334 3.39 -34.84 36.17
C ASN A 334 2.80 -36.17 35.65
N LEU A 335 2.74 -36.33 34.33
CA LEU A 335 2.58 -37.61 33.66
C LEU A 335 3.97 -38.20 33.37
N PRO A 336 4.24 -39.47 33.69
CA PRO A 336 5.49 -40.11 33.29
C PRO A 336 5.38 -40.62 31.85
N LEU A 337 6.44 -40.38 31.09
CA LEU A 337 6.79 -41.11 29.88
C LEU A 337 7.15 -42.55 30.29
N ASN A 338 6.55 -43.54 29.61
CA ASN A 338 7.06 -44.90 29.57
C ASN A 338 7.33 -45.28 28.10
N ASP A 339 8.41 -46.04 27.99
CA ASP A 339 9.15 -46.54 26.83
C ASP A 339 8.35 -47.14 25.66
#